data_AF-W2W458-F1
#
_entry.id   AF-W2W458-F1
#
_cell.length_a   1.000
_cell.length_b   1.000
_cell.length_c   1.000
_cell.angle_alpha   90.00
_cell.angle_beta   90.00
_cell.angle_gamma   90.00
#
_symmetry.space_group_name_H-M   'P 1'
#
loop_
_entity.id
_entity.type
_entity.pdbx_description
1 polymer ?
#
loop_
_entity_poly.entity_id
_entity_poly.type
_entity_poly.pdbx_seq_one_letter_code
_entity_poly.pdbx_strand_id
1 'polypeptide(L)'
;MSALSMATFGVFGQLAKYGKHVTWAARCANYLMTFTRAVVRFTRNQMINEPETSQEKLLLLLYQTNYVVADLPGTIYACSGKTVPASITLTRQILPTAQFLLLLVLSYDDDIIKSWEKFKAFMKRANFTEAAEQITEGEISSLETAMKQNSTCGDDLKTLTNQVWMTVDEYRQKNPKISEAELRLKLSESDLILYDIPAVTNNCMTKMISESTVATAYKTRDTLRKTYAVIIDDLIKSGKSDNGTSMATKHSAYVWIDNALTFASFGWDPTDLSTLFAEYLQTICGPTQFMGEIDDGDEAATLGMSALHKAFKNSTLTWTKKGDGAVVINFKSKDTKDVTVNIMSGGDKIDEVDLKAGGSAQWRSNITALGGKTLYLDRWRPGFLGLPGTGGGSLVLWVPISREGGHLELNAQLNVS
;
A
#
# COMPACT_ATOMS: atom_id res chain seq x y z
N MET A 1 2.05 -32.09 17.81
CA MET A 1 1.11 -32.80 16.91
C MET A 1 -0.16 -31.96 16.80
N SER A 2 -0.21 -30.95 15.93
CA SER A 2 -0.62 -31.01 14.52
C SER A 2 -2.09 -31.42 14.30
N ALA A 3 -3.03 -30.64 14.85
CA ALA A 3 -4.41 -30.55 14.35
C ALA A 3 -4.62 -29.28 13.48
N LEU A 4 -3.71 -28.32 13.53
CA LEU A 4 -3.78 -27.05 12.79
C LEU A 4 -3.11 -27.07 11.39
N SER A 5 -2.47 -28.18 10.99
CA SER A 5 -1.89 -28.32 9.64
C SER A 5 -2.84 -28.94 8.61
N MET A 6 -4.09 -29.25 9.00
CA MET A 6 -5.10 -29.83 8.11
C MET A 6 -6.21 -28.84 7.73
N ALA A 7 -6.51 -27.84 8.55
CA ALA A 7 -7.38 -26.73 8.16
C ALA A 7 -6.75 -25.89 7.02
N THR A 8 -5.42 -25.83 6.98
CA THR A 8 -4.60 -25.20 5.93
C THR A 8 -4.64 -25.93 4.58
N PHE A 9 -5.30 -27.08 4.43
CA PHE A 9 -5.48 -27.76 3.14
C PHE A 9 -6.92 -27.73 2.63
N GLY A 10 -7.92 -27.63 3.52
CA GLY A 10 -9.33 -27.64 3.14
C GLY A 10 -9.80 -26.39 2.40
N VAL A 11 -9.35 -25.21 2.84
CA VAL A 11 -9.75 -23.90 2.29
C VAL A 11 -8.87 -23.49 1.11
N PHE A 12 -7.56 -23.73 1.21
CA PHE A 12 -6.64 -23.66 0.06
C PHE A 12 -7.10 -24.59 -1.07
N GLY A 13 -7.73 -25.73 -0.76
CA GLY A 13 -8.33 -26.63 -1.75
C GLY A 13 -9.59 -26.10 -2.45
N GLN A 14 -10.32 -25.14 -1.88
CA GLN A 14 -11.47 -24.49 -2.53
C GLN A 14 -11.00 -23.35 -3.45
N LEU A 15 -10.07 -22.49 -3.00
CA LEU A 15 -9.52 -21.39 -3.81
C LEU A 15 -8.47 -21.85 -4.84
N ALA A 16 -7.67 -22.88 -4.56
CA ALA A 16 -6.75 -23.47 -5.55
C ALA A 16 -7.47 -24.26 -6.65
N LYS A 17 -8.76 -24.62 -6.47
CA LYS A 17 -9.58 -25.08 -7.59
C LYS A 17 -9.72 -23.96 -8.62
N TYR A 18 -10.04 -22.75 -8.19
CA TYR A 18 -10.11 -21.58 -9.09
C TYR A 18 -8.74 -21.30 -9.74
N GLY A 19 -7.65 -21.29 -8.96
CA GLY A 19 -6.26 -21.13 -9.43
C GLY A 19 -5.83 -22.00 -10.63
N LYS A 20 -6.41 -23.19 -10.77
CA LYS A 20 -6.11 -24.14 -11.86
C LYS A 20 -6.92 -23.90 -13.15
N HIS A 21 -7.88 -22.98 -13.16
CA HIS A 21 -8.83 -22.82 -14.28
C HIS A 21 -8.56 -21.65 -15.23
N VAL A 22 -7.58 -20.76 -14.97
CA VAL A 22 -7.28 -19.64 -15.88
C VAL A 22 -6.08 -19.96 -16.74
N THR A 23 -6.31 -20.01 -18.05
CA THR A 23 -5.29 -20.24 -19.07
C THR A 23 -4.32 -19.06 -19.15
N TRP A 24 -3.11 -19.30 -19.67
CA TRP A 24 -2.16 -18.23 -19.99
C TRP A 24 -2.79 -17.18 -20.92
N ALA A 25 -3.63 -17.63 -21.85
CA ALA A 25 -4.32 -16.81 -22.83
C ALA A 25 -5.27 -15.81 -22.15
N ALA A 26 -6.09 -16.27 -21.19
CA ALA A 26 -6.94 -15.40 -20.40
C ALA A 26 -6.12 -14.42 -19.53
N ARG A 27 -5.01 -14.85 -18.92
CA ARG A 27 -4.12 -13.93 -18.18
C ARG A 27 -3.56 -12.83 -19.07
N CYS A 28 -3.14 -13.19 -20.28
CA CYS A 28 -2.65 -12.22 -21.28
C CYS A 28 -3.73 -11.19 -21.63
N ALA A 29 -4.96 -11.65 -21.87
CA ALA A 29 -6.10 -10.77 -22.14
C ALA A 29 -6.37 -9.82 -20.95
N ASN A 30 -6.34 -10.30 -19.71
CA ASN A 30 -6.53 -9.45 -18.54
C ASN A 30 -5.45 -8.37 -18.43
N TYR A 31 -4.17 -8.74 -18.57
CA TYR A 31 -3.08 -7.75 -18.54
C TYR A 31 -3.23 -6.66 -19.60
N LEU A 32 -3.60 -7.02 -20.83
CA LEU A 32 -3.84 -6.07 -21.91
C LEU A 32 -5.05 -5.17 -21.64
N MET A 33 -6.09 -5.68 -20.98
CA MET A 33 -7.29 -4.91 -20.61
C MET A 33 -6.97 -3.90 -19.50
N THR A 34 -6.27 -4.33 -18.44
CA THR A 34 -5.79 -3.47 -17.35
C THR A 34 -4.92 -2.34 -17.90
N PHE A 35 -3.98 -2.69 -18.78
CA PHE A 35 -3.12 -1.72 -19.43
C PHE A 35 -3.91 -0.68 -20.21
N THR A 36 -4.88 -1.13 -21.01
CA THR A 36 -5.79 -0.24 -21.75
C THR A 36 -6.49 0.73 -20.80
N ARG A 37 -7.05 0.28 -19.67
CA ARG A 37 -7.70 1.14 -18.68
C ARG A 37 -6.77 2.17 -18.07
N ALA A 38 -5.57 1.75 -17.67
CA ALA A 38 -4.59 2.62 -17.06
C ALA A 38 -4.21 3.77 -18.01
N VAL A 39 -3.95 3.45 -19.28
CA VAL A 39 -3.61 4.43 -20.31
C VAL A 39 -4.79 5.35 -20.62
N VAL A 40 -6.00 4.82 -20.78
CA VAL A 40 -7.23 5.63 -20.99
C VAL A 40 -7.44 6.61 -19.83
N ARG A 41 -7.32 6.14 -18.58
CA ARG A 41 -7.45 6.99 -17.38
C ARG A 41 -6.37 8.07 -17.33
N PHE A 42 -5.13 7.70 -17.60
CA PHE A 42 -4.03 8.65 -17.66
C PHE A 42 -4.27 9.73 -18.71
N THR A 43 -4.61 9.34 -19.93
CA THR A 43 -4.86 10.28 -21.04
C THR A 43 -6.03 11.21 -20.73
N ARG A 44 -7.14 10.68 -20.18
CA ARG A 44 -8.28 11.51 -19.74
C ARG A 44 -7.88 12.54 -18.69
N ASN A 45 -7.11 12.12 -17.68
CA ASN A 45 -6.61 13.04 -16.65
C ASN A 45 -5.68 14.11 -17.23
N GLN A 46 -4.79 13.73 -18.16
CA GLN A 46 -3.92 14.68 -18.84
C GLN A 46 -4.73 15.68 -19.68
N MET A 47 -5.74 15.24 -20.42
CA MET A 47 -6.60 16.14 -21.20
C MET A 47 -7.44 17.09 -20.32
N ILE A 48 -7.78 16.69 -19.08
CA ILE A 48 -8.46 17.57 -18.12
C ILE A 48 -7.50 18.63 -17.57
N ASN A 49 -6.28 18.23 -17.22
CA ASN A 49 -5.30 19.12 -16.60
C ASN A 49 -4.58 20.03 -17.60
N GLU A 50 -4.34 19.52 -18.81
CA GLU A 50 -3.66 20.20 -19.92
C GLU A 50 -4.42 19.99 -21.24
N PRO A 51 -5.56 20.67 -21.43
CA PRO A 51 -6.44 20.48 -22.59
C PRO A 51 -5.80 20.83 -23.94
N GLU A 52 -4.68 21.56 -23.94
CA GLU A 52 -3.95 21.93 -25.16
C GLU A 52 -2.93 20.87 -25.60
N THR A 53 -2.71 19.82 -24.81
CA THR A 53 -1.83 18.72 -25.19
C THR A 53 -2.52 17.85 -26.24
N SER A 54 -2.10 18.01 -27.51
CA SER A 54 -2.61 17.20 -28.62
C SER A 54 -2.20 15.73 -28.48
N GLN A 55 -3.01 14.83 -29.03
CA GLN A 55 -2.66 13.40 -29.12
C GLN A 55 -1.31 13.19 -29.84
N GLU A 56 -0.99 14.02 -30.83
CA GLU A 56 0.29 13.98 -31.55
C GLU A 56 1.48 14.24 -30.62
N LYS A 57 1.33 15.16 -29.65
CA LYS A 57 2.38 15.46 -28.66
C LYS A 57 2.58 14.29 -27.69
N LEU A 58 1.50 13.62 -27.28
CA LEU A 58 1.57 12.40 -26.47
C LEU A 58 2.24 11.25 -27.23
N LEU A 59 1.90 11.06 -28.50
CA LEU A 59 2.53 10.07 -29.37
C LEU A 59 4.01 10.39 -29.62
N LEU A 60 4.38 11.67 -29.75
CA LEU A 60 5.78 12.06 -29.91
C LEU A 60 6.62 11.68 -28.68
N LEU A 61 6.11 11.95 -27.47
CA LEU A 61 6.76 11.56 -26.21
C LEU A 61 6.93 10.04 -26.10
N LEU A 62 5.91 9.31 -26.53
CA LEU A 62 5.90 7.85 -26.60
C LEU A 62 7.00 7.28 -27.50
N TYR A 63 7.12 7.83 -28.71
CA TYR A 63 8.13 7.39 -29.67
C TYR A 63 9.55 7.71 -29.20
N GLN A 64 9.71 8.81 -28.46
CA GLN A 64 11.00 9.19 -27.86
C GLN A 64 11.38 8.34 -26.64
N THR A 65 10.44 7.62 -26.02
CA THR A 65 10.73 6.86 -24.80
C THR A 65 11.79 5.79 -25.04
N ASN A 66 11.84 5.16 -26.23
CA ASN A 66 12.84 4.15 -26.57
C ASN A 66 14.28 4.67 -26.47
N TYR A 67 14.51 5.93 -26.88
CA TYR A 67 15.82 6.55 -26.76
C TYR A 67 16.26 6.68 -25.30
N VAL A 68 15.32 7.00 -24.40
CA VAL A 68 15.61 7.26 -22.99
C VAL A 68 15.78 5.97 -22.20
N VAL A 69 14.88 5.00 -22.36
CA VAL A 69 14.86 3.81 -21.49
C VAL A 69 15.73 2.66 -22.01
N ALA A 70 16.10 2.65 -23.29
CA ALA A 70 16.86 1.56 -23.87
C ALA A 70 18.13 2.03 -24.57
N ASP A 71 18.04 2.98 -25.50
CA ASP A 71 19.18 3.30 -26.35
C ASP A 71 20.26 4.10 -25.63
N LEU A 72 19.90 5.09 -24.82
CA LEU A 72 20.84 5.88 -24.04
C LEU A 72 21.57 5.01 -23.00
N PRO A 73 20.90 4.20 -22.16
CA PRO A 73 21.58 3.27 -21.27
C PRO A 73 22.51 2.30 -22.01
N GLY A 74 22.06 1.69 -23.11
CA GLY A 74 22.89 0.81 -23.93
C GLY A 74 24.12 1.52 -24.51
N THR A 75 23.96 2.77 -24.93
CA THR A 75 25.06 3.61 -25.43
C THR A 75 26.05 3.93 -24.32
N ILE A 76 25.60 4.28 -23.12
CA ILE A 76 26.47 4.54 -21.97
C ILE A 76 27.31 3.29 -21.64
N TYR A 77 26.72 2.10 -21.64
CA TYR A 77 27.45 0.85 -21.43
C TYR A 77 28.50 0.61 -22.52
N ALA A 78 28.12 0.72 -23.79
CA ALA A 78 29.02 0.53 -24.91
C ALA A 78 30.18 1.54 -24.91
N CYS A 79 29.89 2.83 -24.70
CA CYS A 79 30.89 3.91 -24.62
C CYS A 79 31.80 3.77 -23.39
N SER A 80 31.33 3.12 -22.32
CA SER A 80 32.15 2.79 -21.14
C SER A 80 33.00 1.54 -21.34
N GLY A 81 33.04 0.94 -22.53
CA GLY A 81 33.75 -0.31 -22.81
C GLY A 81 33.15 -1.53 -22.11
N LYS A 82 31.91 -1.43 -21.62
CA LYS A 82 31.21 -2.51 -20.91
C LYS A 82 30.28 -3.25 -21.87
N THR A 83 30.11 -4.54 -21.63
CA THR A 83 29.10 -5.33 -22.35
C THR A 83 27.71 -4.84 -22.01
N VAL A 84 26.87 -4.61 -23.03
CA VAL A 84 25.47 -4.22 -22.84
C VAL A 84 24.70 -5.38 -22.19
N PRO A 85 24.01 -5.16 -21.06
CA PRO A 85 23.21 -6.19 -20.41
C PRO A 85 22.12 -6.78 -21.33
N ALA A 86 21.84 -8.07 -21.16
CA ALA A 86 20.77 -8.76 -21.89
C ALA A 86 19.38 -8.13 -21.63
N SER A 87 19.16 -7.57 -20.44
CA SER A 87 17.93 -6.85 -20.10
C SER A 87 17.71 -5.63 -21.00
N ILE A 88 18.74 -4.82 -21.28
CA ILE A 88 18.63 -3.67 -22.21
C ILE A 88 18.30 -4.16 -23.62
N THR A 89 18.90 -5.28 -24.04
CA THR A 89 18.61 -5.88 -25.35
C THR A 89 17.16 -6.34 -25.45
N LEU A 90 16.65 -6.99 -24.40
CA LEU A 90 15.24 -7.37 -24.30
C LEU A 90 14.31 -6.15 -24.30
N THR A 91 14.66 -5.09 -23.57
CA THR A 91 13.90 -3.84 -23.55
C THR A 91 13.80 -3.23 -24.95
N ARG A 92 14.89 -3.19 -25.73
CA ARG A 92 14.88 -2.75 -27.14
C ARG A 92 13.96 -3.57 -28.03
N GLN A 93 13.82 -4.87 -27.77
CA GLN A 93 12.92 -5.75 -28.53
C GLN A 93 11.44 -5.52 -28.19
N ILE A 94 11.14 -5.27 -26.92
CA ILE A 94 9.75 -5.12 -26.43
C ILE A 94 9.19 -3.72 -26.71
N LEU A 95 10.02 -2.69 -26.69
CA LEU A 95 9.57 -1.29 -26.77
C LEU A 95 8.76 -0.94 -28.03
N PRO A 96 9.11 -1.39 -29.24
CA PRO A 96 8.28 -1.16 -30.42
C PRO A 96 6.86 -1.73 -30.26
N THR A 97 6.71 -2.91 -29.66
CA THR A 97 5.41 -3.50 -29.36
C THR A 97 4.65 -2.69 -28.31
N ALA A 98 5.32 -2.24 -27.25
CA ALA A 98 4.72 -1.37 -26.24
C ALA A 98 4.22 -0.04 -26.83
N GLN A 99 5.02 0.59 -27.70
CA GLN A 99 4.66 1.81 -28.42
C GLN A 99 3.45 1.58 -29.32
N PHE A 100 3.42 0.45 -30.05
CA PHE A 100 2.29 0.11 -30.90
C PHE A 100 1.00 -0.14 -30.10
N LEU A 101 1.08 -0.84 -28.97
CA LEU A 101 -0.05 -1.02 -28.05
C LEU A 101 -0.59 0.33 -27.56
N LEU A 102 0.30 1.23 -27.14
CA LEU A 102 -0.07 2.58 -26.68
C LEU A 102 -0.72 3.40 -27.79
N LEU A 103 -0.19 3.34 -29.02
CA LEU A 103 -0.80 3.98 -30.19
C LEU A 103 -2.23 3.48 -30.41
N LEU A 104 -2.44 2.16 -30.36
CA LEU A 104 -3.78 1.58 -30.51
C LEU A 104 -4.72 2.08 -29.41
N VAL A 105 -4.28 2.08 -28.15
CA VAL A 105 -5.10 2.56 -27.02
C VAL A 105 -5.44 4.05 -27.16
N LEU A 106 -4.50 4.89 -27.57
CA LEU A 106 -4.75 6.31 -27.80
C LEU A 106 -5.69 6.56 -28.99
N SER A 107 -5.63 5.71 -30.01
CA SER A 107 -6.45 5.86 -31.22
C SER A 107 -7.90 5.42 -31.01
N TYR A 108 -8.14 4.41 -30.18
CA TYR A 108 -9.45 3.79 -30.00
C TYR A 108 -10.06 4.01 -28.59
N ASP A 109 -9.31 4.57 -27.64
CA ASP A 109 -9.72 4.87 -26.26
C ASP A 109 -10.46 3.70 -25.57
N ASP A 110 -11.59 3.99 -24.93
CA ASP A 110 -12.42 2.99 -24.25
C ASP A 110 -13.14 2.03 -25.21
N ASP A 111 -13.17 2.33 -26.51
CA ASP A 111 -13.85 1.52 -27.52
C ASP A 111 -13.27 0.11 -27.60
N ILE A 112 -11.97 -0.03 -27.34
CA ILE A 112 -11.24 -1.31 -27.29
C ILE A 112 -11.90 -2.29 -26.30
N ILE A 113 -12.37 -1.78 -25.16
CA ILE A 113 -12.89 -2.61 -24.05
C ILE A 113 -14.43 -2.60 -23.96
N LYS A 114 -15.14 -2.10 -24.97
CA LYS A 114 -16.61 -2.09 -24.98
C LYS A 114 -17.26 -3.46 -25.20
N SER A 115 -16.57 -4.36 -25.91
CA SER A 115 -17.04 -5.73 -26.12
C SER A 115 -15.88 -6.68 -26.36
N TRP A 116 -16.09 -7.96 -26.07
CA TRP A 116 -15.09 -9.00 -26.31
C TRP A 116 -14.58 -9.01 -27.74
N GLU A 117 -15.46 -8.85 -28.73
CA GLU A 117 -15.07 -8.85 -30.15
C GLU A 117 -14.10 -7.71 -30.50
N LYS A 118 -14.33 -6.51 -29.98
CA LYS A 118 -13.42 -5.37 -30.18
C LYS A 118 -12.07 -5.62 -29.51
N PHE A 119 -12.10 -6.19 -28.31
CA PHE A 119 -10.88 -6.48 -27.56
C PHE A 119 -10.07 -7.62 -28.20
N LYS A 120 -10.73 -8.67 -28.67
CA LYS A 120 -10.12 -9.76 -29.43
C LYS A 120 -9.48 -9.25 -30.72
N ALA A 121 -10.16 -8.35 -31.45
CA ALA A 121 -9.60 -7.70 -32.63
C ALA A 121 -8.36 -6.86 -32.29
N PHE A 122 -8.39 -6.13 -31.17
CA PHE A 122 -7.24 -5.40 -30.64
C PHE A 122 -6.06 -6.33 -30.33
N MET A 123 -6.28 -7.44 -29.61
CA MET A 123 -5.24 -8.42 -29.29
C MET A 123 -4.59 -8.99 -30.56
N LYS A 124 -5.41 -9.37 -31.55
CA LYS A 124 -4.92 -9.87 -32.84
C LYS A 124 -4.11 -8.81 -33.58
N ARG A 125 -4.59 -7.57 -33.61
CA ARG A 125 -3.89 -6.44 -34.23
C ARG A 125 -2.54 -6.15 -33.56
N ALA A 126 -2.47 -6.29 -32.24
CA ALA A 126 -1.27 -6.12 -31.45
C ALA A 126 -0.32 -7.33 -31.43
N ASN A 127 -0.54 -8.32 -32.30
CA ASN A 127 0.27 -9.54 -32.44
C ASN A 127 0.18 -10.51 -31.24
N PHE A 128 -0.93 -10.50 -30.51
CA PHE A 128 -1.27 -11.49 -29.47
C PHE A 128 -2.30 -12.51 -29.97
N THR A 129 -2.21 -12.89 -31.25
CA THR A 129 -3.21 -13.75 -31.92
C THR A 129 -3.36 -15.11 -31.26
N GLU A 130 -2.26 -15.74 -30.86
CA GLU A 130 -2.29 -17.04 -30.17
C GLU A 130 -3.08 -16.96 -28.85
N ALA A 131 -2.81 -15.93 -28.04
CA ALA A 131 -3.58 -15.68 -26.83
C ALA A 131 -5.05 -15.39 -27.15
N ALA A 132 -5.34 -14.61 -28.19
CA ALA A 132 -6.71 -14.26 -28.57
C ALA A 132 -7.55 -15.48 -29.03
N GLU A 133 -6.90 -16.56 -29.48
CA GLU A 133 -7.54 -17.77 -30.01
C GLU A 133 -7.66 -18.90 -28.99
N GLN A 134 -6.80 -18.94 -27.97
CA GLN A 134 -6.80 -19.98 -26.94
C GLN A 134 -7.73 -19.68 -25.75
N ILE A 135 -8.40 -18.53 -25.73
CA ILE A 135 -9.35 -18.16 -24.66
C ILE A 135 -10.66 -18.92 -24.86
N THR A 136 -11.08 -19.62 -23.81
CA THR A 136 -12.29 -20.44 -23.79
C THR A 136 -13.58 -19.62 -23.61
N GLU A 137 -14.74 -20.15 -24.01
CA GLU A 137 -16.03 -19.44 -23.86
C GLU A 137 -16.34 -19.04 -22.41
N GLY A 138 -16.00 -19.88 -21.43
CA GLY A 138 -16.16 -19.55 -20.02
C GLY A 138 -15.28 -18.37 -19.60
N GLU A 139 -14.04 -18.31 -20.09
CA GLU A 139 -13.12 -17.19 -19.85
C GLU A 139 -13.58 -15.90 -20.56
N ILE A 140 -14.20 -16.01 -21.73
CA ILE A 140 -14.81 -14.86 -22.44
C ILE A 140 -15.88 -14.20 -21.57
N SER A 141 -16.82 -14.97 -21.01
CA SER A 141 -17.88 -14.42 -20.14
C SER A 141 -17.31 -13.69 -18.92
N SER A 142 -16.19 -14.20 -18.41
CA SER A 142 -15.42 -13.63 -17.31
C SER A 142 -14.81 -12.30 -17.70
N LEU A 143 -14.10 -12.28 -18.84
CA LEU A 143 -13.50 -11.08 -19.41
C LEU A 143 -14.56 -10.02 -19.73
N GLU A 144 -15.73 -10.39 -20.25
CA GLU A 144 -16.83 -9.44 -20.48
C GLU A 144 -17.40 -8.85 -19.18
N THR A 145 -17.48 -9.65 -18.12
CA THR A 145 -17.84 -9.17 -16.79
C THR A 145 -16.78 -8.19 -16.29
N ALA A 146 -15.51 -8.57 -16.40
CA ALA A 146 -14.39 -7.72 -16.06
C ALA A 146 -14.44 -6.41 -16.85
N MET A 147 -14.70 -6.44 -18.17
CA MET A 147 -14.80 -5.27 -19.06
C MET A 147 -15.82 -4.24 -18.56
N LYS A 148 -16.95 -4.70 -18.01
CA LYS A 148 -17.97 -3.84 -17.40
C LYS A 148 -17.53 -3.21 -16.07
N GLN A 149 -16.57 -3.82 -15.37
CA GLN A 149 -16.02 -3.25 -14.14
C GLN A 149 -15.12 -2.05 -14.47
N ASN A 150 -15.51 -0.86 -14.04
CA ASN A 150 -14.70 0.35 -14.18
C ASN A 150 -13.71 0.50 -13.01
N SER A 151 -12.96 -0.56 -12.68
CA SER A 151 -12.01 -0.57 -11.57
C SER A 151 -10.72 -1.27 -11.94
N THR A 152 -9.61 -0.76 -11.40
CA THR A 152 -8.26 -1.34 -11.46
C THR A 152 -7.83 -1.94 -10.13
N CYS A 153 -8.70 -1.94 -9.11
CA CYS A 153 -8.32 -2.31 -7.74
C CYS A 153 -7.61 -3.67 -7.63
N GLY A 154 -8.16 -4.73 -8.24
CA GLY A 154 -7.55 -6.07 -8.20
C GLY A 154 -6.15 -6.09 -8.81
N ASP A 155 -5.96 -5.38 -9.92
CA ASP A 155 -4.68 -5.30 -10.62
C ASP A 155 -3.67 -4.41 -9.90
N ASP A 156 -4.12 -3.32 -9.29
CA ASP A 156 -3.28 -2.43 -8.49
C ASP A 156 -2.77 -3.17 -7.25
N LEU A 157 -3.64 -3.95 -6.58
CA LEU A 157 -3.26 -4.84 -5.48
C LEU A 157 -2.30 -5.95 -5.94
N LYS A 158 -2.52 -6.53 -7.12
CA LYS A 158 -1.60 -7.52 -7.68
C LYS A 158 -0.22 -6.93 -7.92
N THR A 159 -0.16 -5.77 -8.56
CA THR A 159 1.08 -5.05 -8.83
C THR A 159 1.82 -4.70 -7.54
N LEU A 160 1.08 -4.23 -6.53
CA LEU A 160 1.61 -3.93 -5.20
C LEU A 160 2.21 -5.19 -4.53
N THR A 161 1.54 -6.33 -4.64
CA THR A 161 2.06 -7.62 -4.13
C THR A 161 3.39 -8.00 -4.81
N ASN A 162 3.50 -7.77 -6.11
CA ASN A 162 4.74 -8.01 -6.86
C ASN A 162 5.86 -7.05 -6.45
N GLN A 163 5.55 -5.77 -6.25
CA GLN A 163 6.51 -4.78 -5.75
C GLN A 163 7.03 -5.14 -4.36
N VAL A 164 6.16 -5.59 -3.45
CA VAL A 164 6.55 -6.09 -2.12
C VAL A 164 7.58 -7.21 -2.24
N TRP A 165 7.32 -8.21 -3.08
CA TRP A 165 8.23 -9.32 -3.29
C TRP A 165 9.59 -8.86 -3.86
N MET A 166 9.57 -8.08 -4.94
CA MET A 166 10.78 -7.60 -5.60
C MET A 166 11.63 -6.71 -4.68
N THR A 167 11.00 -5.87 -3.86
CA THR A 167 11.72 -4.98 -2.93
C THR A 167 12.45 -5.77 -1.85
N VAL A 168 11.79 -6.78 -1.26
CA VAL A 168 12.44 -7.65 -0.25
C VAL A 168 13.59 -8.43 -0.88
N ASP A 169 13.39 -8.98 -2.07
CA ASP A 169 14.41 -9.72 -2.79
C ASP A 169 15.62 -8.83 -3.13
N GLU A 170 15.39 -7.62 -3.65
CA GLU A 170 16.45 -6.66 -3.99
C GLU A 170 17.31 -6.30 -2.76
N TYR A 171 16.69 -6.03 -1.61
CA TYR A 171 17.45 -5.73 -0.38
C TYR A 171 18.32 -6.91 0.06
N ARG A 172 17.83 -8.13 -0.10
CA ARG A 172 18.58 -9.35 0.24
C ARG A 172 19.67 -9.66 -0.77
N GLN A 173 19.46 -9.40 -2.05
CA GLN A 173 20.52 -9.53 -3.06
C GLN A 173 21.64 -8.53 -2.81
N LYS A 174 21.31 -7.28 -2.47
CA LYS A 174 22.31 -6.23 -2.16
C LYS A 174 23.07 -6.51 -0.86
N ASN A 175 22.40 -7.00 0.18
CA ASN A 175 23.03 -7.39 1.43
C ASN A 175 22.52 -8.77 1.88
N PRO A 176 23.19 -9.85 1.44
CA PRO A 176 22.80 -11.21 1.81
C PRO A 176 22.77 -11.44 3.33
N LYS A 177 23.62 -10.74 4.10
CA LYS A 177 23.74 -10.90 5.55
C LYS A 177 22.83 -9.95 6.35
N ILE A 178 21.93 -9.21 5.68
CA ILE A 178 21.01 -8.30 6.36
C ILE A 178 20.21 -9.06 7.42
N SER A 179 20.20 -8.53 8.65
CA SER A 179 19.40 -9.11 9.72
C SER A 179 17.91 -8.86 9.49
N GLU A 180 17.04 -9.70 10.06
CA GLU A 180 15.59 -9.48 9.98
C GLU A 180 15.17 -8.11 10.56
N ALA A 181 15.83 -7.66 11.62
CA ALA A 181 15.57 -6.38 12.25
C ALA A 181 15.95 -5.21 11.32
N GLU A 182 17.14 -5.27 10.71
CA GLU A 182 17.61 -4.25 9.77
C GLU A 182 16.75 -4.22 8.49
N LEU A 183 16.37 -5.39 7.97
CA LEU A 183 15.49 -5.47 6.81
C LEU A 183 14.09 -4.92 7.13
N ARG A 184 13.54 -5.22 8.30
CA ARG A 184 12.25 -4.66 8.76
C ARG A 184 12.32 -3.14 8.86
N LEU A 185 13.41 -2.59 9.41
CA LEU A 185 13.62 -1.14 9.50
C LEU A 185 13.65 -0.51 8.10
N LYS A 186 14.48 -1.02 7.19
CA LYS A 186 14.56 -0.50 5.81
C LYS A 186 13.24 -0.54 5.06
N LEU A 187 12.46 -1.61 5.25
CA LEU A 187 11.15 -1.74 4.64
C LEU A 187 10.15 -0.76 5.26
N SER A 188 10.17 -0.59 6.59
CA SER A 188 9.29 0.37 7.28
C SER A 188 9.52 1.82 6.85
N GLU A 189 10.73 2.16 6.42
CA GLU A 189 11.10 3.49 5.93
C GLU A 189 10.95 3.64 4.41
N SER A 190 10.58 2.57 3.70
CA SER A 190 10.47 2.58 2.25
C SER A 190 9.19 3.25 1.75
N ASP A 191 9.27 3.88 0.57
CA ASP A 191 8.10 4.48 -0.09
C ASP A 191 6.97 3.45 -0.31
N LEU A 192 7.33 2.18 -0.49
CA LEU A 192 6.39 1.08 -0.63
C LEU A 192 5.43 0.98 0.57
N ILE A 193 5.97 0.95 1.80
CA ILE A 193 5.13 0.87 3.01
C ILE A 193 4.46 2.21 3.30
N LEU A 194 5.22 3.29 3.18
CA LEU A 194 4.80 4.60 3.63
C LEU A 194 3.72 5.20 2.71
N TYR A 195 3.75 4.93 1.40
CA TYR A 195 2.95 5.66 0.41
C TYR A 195 2.29 4.79 -0.67
N ASP A 196 2.96 3.75 -1.18
CA ASP A 196 2.39 2.96 -2.27
C ASP A 196 1.24 2.07 -1.79
N ILE A 197 1.42 1.35 -0.67
CA ILE A 197 0.33 0.56 -0.05
C ILE A 197 -0.89 1.44 0.28
N PRO A 198 -0.76 2.60 0.98
CA PRO A 198 -1.88 3.49 1.23
C PRO A 198 -2.57 3.99 -0.05
N ALA A 199 -1.80 4.39 -1.06
CA ALA A 199 -2.34 4.94 -2.30
C ALA A 199 -3.15 3.90 -3.08
N VAL A 200 -2.59 2.71 -3.28
CA VAL A 200 -3.27 1.60 -3.97
C VAL A 200 -4.54 1.19 -3.23
N THR A 201 -4.46 1.00 -1.92
CA THR A 201 -5.62 0.62 -1.11
C THR A 201 -6.70 1.71 -1.05
N ASN A 202 -6.32 3.00 -1.17
CA ASN A 202 -7.27 4.09 -1.31
C ASN A 202 -7.93 4.16 -2.68
N ASN A 203 -7.20 3.88 -3.76
CA ASN A 203 -7.76 3.80 -5.11
C ASN A 203 -8.85 2.72 -5.24
N CYS A 204 -8.79 1.69 -4.39
CA CYS A 204 -9.82 0.65 -4.29
C CYS A 204 -11.14 1.12 -3.65
N MET A 205 -11.16 2.24 -2.91
CA MET A 205 -12.33 2.62 -2.09
C MET A 205 -13.59 2.84 -2.91
N THR A 206 -13.50 3.43 -4.11
CA THR A 206 -14.68 3.62 -4.98
C THR A 206 -15.36 2.30 -5.31
N LYS A 207 -14.57 1.25 -5.63
CA LYS A 207 -15.10 -0.09 -5.90
C LYS A 207 -15.69 -0.71 -4.64
N MET A 208 -14.92 -0.74 -3.55
CA MET A 208 -15.36 -1.34 -2.28
C MET A 208 -16.63 -0.69 -1.72
N ILE A 209 -16.79 0.63 -1.89
CA ILE A 209 -18.02 1.34 -1.51
C ILE A 209 -19.18 0.95 -2.43
N SER A 210 -18.95 0.82 -3.75
CA SER A 210 -20.01 0.44 -4.69
C SER A 210 -20.55 -0.98 -4.49
N GLU A 211 -19.72 -1.88 -3.94
CA GLU A 211 -20.06 -3.28 -3.69
C GLU A 211 -20.57 -3.53 -2.26
N SER A 212 -20.46 -2.54 -1.36
CA SER A 212 -20.81 -2.70 0.05
C SER A 212 -21.37 -1.41 0.67
N THR A 213 -20.96 -1.08 1.90
CA THR A 213 -21.26 0.20 2.57
C THR A 213 -19.98 0.96 2.81
N VAL A 214 -20.08 2.28 3.01
CA VAL A 214 -18.91 3.10 3.37
C VAL A 214 -18.17 2.52 4.58
N ALA A 215 -18.88 2.19 5.65
CA ALA A 215 -18.29 1.60 6.85
C ALA A 215 -17.61 0.24 6.59
N THR A 216 -18.23 -0.62 5.76
CA THR A 216 -17.64 -1.90 5.36
C THR A 216 -16.39 -1.70 4.52
N ALA A 217 -16.42 -0.80 3.53
CA ALA A 217 -15.28 -0.50 2.66
C ALA A 217 -14.07 0.00 3.44
N TYR A 218 -14.25 0.88 4.43
CA TYR A 218 -13.18 1.34 5.31
C TYR A 218 -12.57 0.19 6.13
N LYS A 219 -13.39 -0.73 6.65
CA LYS A 219 -12.92 -1.94 7.35
C LYS A 219 -12.17 -2.90 6.41
N THR A 220 -12.67 -3.10 5.19
CA THR A 220 -12.01 -3.90 4.16
C THR A 220 -10.64 -3.32 3.83
N ARG A 221 -10.53 -2.00 3.68
CA ARG A 221 -9.26 -1.34 3.42
C ARG A 221 -8.25 -1.47 4.58
N ASP A 222 -8.69 -1.33 5.82
CA ASP A 222 -7.83 -1.57 6.97
C ASP A 222 -7.32 -3.03 6.98
N THR A 223 -8.20 -3.98 6.65
CA THR A 223 -7.87 -5.40 6.47
C THR A 223 -6.84 -5.60 5.35
N LEU A 224 -6.98 -4.91 4.21
CA LEU A 224 -6.01 -4.92 3.11
C LEU A 224 -4.62 -4.47 3.57
N ARG A 225 -4.54 -3.31 4.24
CA ARG A 225 -3.26 -2.73 4.70
C ARG A 225 -2.56 -3.64 5.71
N LYS A 226 -3.32 -4.22 6.65
CA LYS A 226 -2.81 -5.23 7.59
C LYS A 226 -2.30 -6.47 6.88
N THR A 227 -2.99 -6.93 5.85
CA THR A 227 -2.55 -8.08 5.05
C THR A 227 -1.19 -7.83 4.41
N TYR A 228 -0.96 -6.66 3.81
CA TYR A 228 0.36 -6.34 3.27
C TYR A 228 1.46 -6.27 4.33
N ALA A 229 1.17 -5.71 5.50
CA ALA A 229 2.12 -5.73 6.61
C ALA A 229 2.50 -7.16 7.02
N VAL A 230 1.53 -8.08 7.03
CA VAL A 230 1.74 -9.50 7.29
C VAL A 230 2.56 -10.17 6.18
N ILE A 231 2.26 -9.92 4.90
CA ILE A 231 3.04 -10.45 3.76
C ILE A 231 4.50 -10.02 3.89
N ILE A 232 4.75 -8.74 4.19
CA ILE A 232 6.10 -8.19 4.36
C ILE A 232 6.82 -8.86 5.54
N ASP A 233 6.15 -8.99 6.68
CA ASP A 233 6.70 -9.64 7.88
C ASP A 233 7.14 -11.09 7.59
N ASP A 234 6.33 -11.80 6.82
CA ASP A 234 6.59 -13.18 6.43
C ASP A 234 7.76 -13.32 5.45
N LEU A 235 7.87 -12.39 4.48
CA LEU A 235 9.02 -12.31 3.58
C LEU A 235 10.32 -11.94 4.31
N ILE A 236 10.23 -11.10 5.35
CA ILE A 236 11.38 -10.78 6.21
C ILE A 236 11.84 -12.03 6.96
N LYS A 237 10.94 -12.80 7.60
CA LYS A 237 11.32 -13.99 8.38
C LYS A 237 11.83 -15.16 7.52
N SER A 238 11.36 -15.28 6.28
CA SER A 238 11.61 -16.46 5.44
C SER A 238 12.89 -16.39 4.61
N GLY A 239 13.47 -15.21 4.40
CA GLY A 239 14.72 -15.09 3.66
C GLY A 239 15.94 -15.43 4.52
N LYS A 240 16.51 -16.61 4.36
CA LYS A 240 17.95 -16.79 4.58
C LYS A 240 18.60 -16.80 3.21
N SER A 241 19.60 -15.94 3.03
CA SER A 241 20.33 -15.81 1.76
C SER A 241 21.32 -16.95 1.51
N ASP A 242 21.46 -17.86 2.48
CA ASP A 242 22.32 -19.03 2.37
C ASP A 242 21.65 -20.07 1.46
N ASN A 243 21.86 -19.95 0.14
CA ASN A 243 21.53 -20.90 -0.92
C ASN A 243 20.08 -20.98 -1.46
N GLY A 244 19.24 -19.96 -1.31
CA GLY A 244 18.06 -19.76 -2.18
C GLY A 244 16.91 -20.78 -2.07
N THR A 245 16.98 -21.75 -1.16
CA THR A 245 15.97 -22.81 -1.02
C THR A 245 14.72 -22.38 -0.24
N SER A 246 14.80 -21.35 0.62
CA SER A 246 13.67 -20.93 1.47
C SER A 246 12.61 -20.10 0.74
N MET A 247 12.99 -19.38 -0.33
CA MET A 247 12.04 -18.61 -1.14
C MET A 247 11.14 -19.49 -2.02
N ALA A 248 11.54 -20.71 -2.34
CA ALA A 248 10.76 -21.64 -3.16
C ALA A 248 9.48 -22.13 -2.46
N THR A 249 9.51 -22.33 -1.14
CA THR A 249 8.34 -22.86 -0.39
C THR A 249 7.27 -21.80 -0.17
N LYS A 250 7.62 -20.49 -0.18
CA LYS A 250 6.65 -19.38 -0.07
C LYS A 250 6.38 -18.69 -1.40
N HIS A 251 7.10 -19.03 -2.47
CA HIS A 251 6.71 -18.77 -3.84
C HIS A 251 5.30 -19.33 -4.12
N SER A 252 4.92 -20.48 -3.54
CA SER A 252 3.57 -21.01 -3.71
C SER A 252 2.47 -20.14 -3.07
N ALA A 253 2.74 -19.54 -1.91
CA ALA A 253 1.81 -18.61 -1.25
C ALA A 253 1.73 -17.28 -2.02
N TYR A 254 2.86 -16.77 -2.50
CA TYR A 254 2.92 -15.59 -3.36
C TYR A 254 2.20 -15.82 -4.71
N VAL A 255 2.48 -16.93 -5.40
CA VAL A 255 1.78 -17.34 -6.63
C VAL A 255 0.29 -17.53 -6.36
N TRP A 256 -0.10 -17.98 -5.16
CA TRP A 256 -1.51 -18.08 -4.78
C TRP A 256 -2.17 -16.70 -4.65
N ILE A 257 -1.54 -15.72 -3.98
CA ILE A 257 -2.06 -14.34 -3.89
C ILE A 257 -2.13 -13.71 -5.29
N ASP A 258 -1.07 -13.83 -6.09
CA ASP A 258 -1.02 -13.32 -7.46
C ASP A 258 -2.16 -13.89 -8.32
N ASN A 259 -2.39 -15.20 -8.22
CA ASN A 259 -3.51 -15.86 -8.90
C ASN A 259 -4.86 -15.35 -8.37
N ALA A 260 -5.05 -15.27 -7.04
CA ALA A 260 -6.31 -14.83 -6.45
C ALA A 260 -6.66 -13.37 -6.81
N LEU A 261 -5.68 -12.48 -6.82
CA LEU A 261 -5.87 -11.09 -7.26
C LEU A 261 -6.13 -11.01 -8.76
N THR A 262 -5.51 -11.89 -9.54
CA THR A 262 -5.84 -12.06 -10.96
C THR A 262 -7.31 -12.45 -11.15
N PHE A 263 -7.86 -13.34 -10.32
CA PHE A 263 -9.29 -13.67 -10.33
C PHE A 263 -10.19 -12.48 -9.98
N ALA A 264 -9.82 -11.72 -8.94
CA ALA A 264 -10.55 -10.52 -8.56
C ALA A 264 -10.59 -9.48 -9.70
N SER A 265 -9.55 -9.43 -10.54
CA SER A 265 -9.51 -8.57 -11.74
C SER A 265 -10.43 -9.04 -12.87
N PHE A 266 -10.68 -10.35 -13.00
CA PHE A 266 -11.64 -10.91 -13.96
C PHE A 266 -13.11 -10.69 -13.57
N GLY A 267 -13.38 -10.08 -12.42
CA GLY A 267 -14.74 -9.96 -11.90
C GLY A 267 -15.38 -11.29 -11.52
N TRP A 268 -14.57 -12.35 -11.39
CA TRP A 268 -14.95 -13.58 -10.72
C TRP A 268 -14.94 -13.32 -9.22
N ASP A 269 -16.04 -12.75 -8.75
CA ASP A 269 -16.21 -12.42 -7.35
C ASP A 269 -17.32 -13.29 -6.72
N PRO A 270 -17.06 -14.58 -6.41
CA PRO A 270 -17.95 -15.33 -5.54
C PRO A 270 -17.76 -14.97 -4.05
N THR A 271 -16.71 -14.20 -3.70
CA THR A 271 -16.36 -13.82 -2.33
C THR A 271 -15.60 -12.50 -2.34
N ASP A 272 -16.23 -11.43 -1.84
CA ASP A 272 -15.69 -10.07 -1.67
C ASP A 272 -14.19 -10.09 -1.33
N LEU A 273 -13.39 -9.18 -1.91
CA LEU A 273 -11.97 -8.93 -1.58
C LEU A 273 -11.72 -9.06 -0.06
N SER A 274 -12.64 -8.53 0.76
CA SER A 274 -12.58 -8.66 2.23
C SER A 274 -12.44 -10.10 2.74
N THR A 275 -13.12 -11.06 2.11
CA THR A 275 -13.09 -12.49 2.43
C THR A 275 -11.76 -13.11 2.03
N LEU A 276 -11.27 -12.82 0.82
CA LEU A 276 -9.99 -13.30 0.33
C LEU A 276 -8.83 -12.91 1.28
N PHE A 277 -8.86 -11.67 1.77
CA PHE A 277 -7.82 -11.13 2.66
C PHE A 277 -8.02 -11.52 4.13
N ALA A 278 -9.26 -11.64 4.60
CA ALA A 278 -9.55 -12.13 5.95
C ALA A 278 -9.04 -13.56 6.15
N GLU A 279 -9.16 -14.43 5.15
CA GLU A 279 -8.61 -15.79 5.18
C GLU A 279 -7.08 -15.81 5.29
N TYR A 280 -6.40 -14.88 4.62
CA TYR A 280 -4.95 -14.73 4.72
C TYR A 280 -4.51 -14.27 6.12
N LEU A 281 -5.21 -13.31 6.72
CA LEU A 281 -4.95 -12.84 8.08
C LEU A 281 -5.22 -13.94 9.13
N GLN A 282 -6.26 -14.76 8.97
CA GLN A 282 -6.52 -15.90 9.87
C GLN A 282 -5.37 -16.91 9.86
N THR A 283 -4.65 -17.02 8.74
CA THR A 283 -3.52 -17.94 8.59
C THR A 283 -2.26 -17.45 9.34
N ILE A 284 -2.14 -16.14 9.62
CA ILE A 284 -0.94 -15.54 10.22
C ILE A 284 -1.33 -14.69 11.42
N CYS A 285 -1.35 -15.32 12.61
CA CYS A 285 -1.66 -14.63 13.86
C CYS A 285 -0.46 -13.83 14.38
N GLY A 286 -0.35 -12.56 14.00
CA GLY A 286 0.55 -11.57 14.61
C GLY A 286 -0.10 -10.17 14.66
N PRO A 287 0.16 -9.36 15.70
CA PRO A 287 -0.36 -8.00 15.76
C PRO A 287 0.41 -7.11 14.77
N THR A 288 -0.14 -6.86 13.59
CA THR A 288 0.42 -5.91 12.61
C THR A 288 -0.31 -4.57 12.70
N GLN A 289 0.42 -3.54 13.13
CA GLN A 289 0.03 -2.13 12.98
C GLN A 289 0.64 -1.61 11.68
N PHE A 290 -0.21 -1.17 10.76
CA PHE A 290 0.23 -0.58 9.50
C PHE A 290 0.79 0.83 9.76
N MET A 291 1.97 1.15 9.20
CA MET A 291 2.73 2.37 9.49
C MET A 291 2.73 3.41 8.35
N GLY A 292 1.94 3.19 7.28
CA GLY A 292 1.87 4.12 6.15
C GLY A 292 0.87 5.27 6.38
N GLU A 293 0.72 6.14 5.37
CA GLU A 293 -0.27 7.22 5.41
C GLU A 293 -1.67 6.72 5.76
N ILE A 294 -2.38 7.54 6.54
CA ILE A 294 -3.77 7.33 6.93
C ILE A 294 -4.62 8.51 6.47
N ASP A 295 -5.94 8.30 6.43
CA ASP A 295 -6.90 9.32 6.04
C ASP A 295 -7.35 10.14 7.25
N ASP A 296 -8.02 11.25 6.98
CA ASP A 296 -8.58 12.16 7.96
C ASP A 296 -9.45 11.41 8.98
N GLY A 297 -9.36 11.83 10.24
CA GLY A 297 -10.18 11.26 11.30
C GLY A 297 -9.95 11.88 12.66
N ASP A 298 -10.93 11.74 13.54
CA ASP A 298 -10.97 12.26 14.91
C ASP A 298 -11.09 11.15 15.98
N GLU A 299 -11.22 9.89 15.55
CA GLU A 299 -11.30 8.76 16.46
C GLU A 299 -9.94 8.38 17.05
N ALA A 300 -9.92 7.96 18.31
CA ALA A 300 -8.71 7.46 18.97
C ALA A 300 -8.06 6.27 18.22
N ALA A 301 -8.89 5.43 17.60
CA ALA A 301 -8.43 4.27 16.83
C ALA A 301 -7.61 4.68 15.59
N THR A 302 -7.89 5.85 15.01
CA THR A 302 -7.20 6.38 13.82
C THR A 302 -5.69 6.50 14.04
N LEU A 303 -5.28 6.93 15.24
CA LEU A 303 -3.87 7.14 15.61
C LEU A 303 -3.33 6.13 16.61
N GLY A 304 -4.09 5.06 16.91
CA GLY A 304 -3.77 4.15 18.00
C GLY A 304 -3.65 4.86 19.35
N MET A 305 -4.39 5.96 19.54
CA MET A 305 -4.33 6.76 20.75
C MET A 305 -4.89 5.96 21.93
N SER A 306 -4.09 5.80 22.98
CA SER A 306 -4.47 5.12 24.20
C SER A 306 -4.09 5.94 25.43
N ALA A 307 -5.09 6.22 26.27
CA ALA A 307 -4.88 6.79 27.58
C ALA A 307 -4.73 5.64 28.60
N LEU A 308 -3.52 5.42 29.07
CA LEU A 308 -3.25 4.51 30.17
C LEU A 308 -3.65 5.20 31.48
N HIS A 309 -4.53 4.56 32.24
CA HIS A 309 -5.10 5.07 33.49
C HIS A 309 -5.95 6.35 33.34
N LYS A 310 -6.08 7.14 34.41
CA LYS A 310 -7.11 8.20 34.53
C LYS A 310 -6.61 9.57 34.09
N ALA A 311 -5.29 9.83 34.15
CA ALA A 311 -4.73 11.15 33.89
C ALA A 311 -5.16 11.72 32.53
N PHE A 312 -5.06 10.95 31.45
CA PHE A 312 -5.36 11.44 30.10
C PHE A 312 -6.75 11.06 29.58
N LYS A 313 -7.63 10.57 30.45
CA LYS A 313 -8.97 10.13 30.06
C LYS A 313 -9.78 11.30 29.49
N ASN A 314 -10.51 11.05 28.39
CA ASN A 314 -11.27 12.02 27.60
C ASN A 314 -10.42 13.01 26.78
N SER A 315 -9.14 12.71 26.55
CA SER A 315 -8.39 13.40 25.51
C SER A 315 -8.97 13.07 24.12
N THR A 316 -8.96 14.04 23.21
CA THR A 316 -9.44 13.87 21.84
C THR A 316 -8.34 14.27 20.85
N LEU A 317 -8.45 13.78 19.63
CA LEU A 317 -7.51 14.09 18.55
C LEU A 317 -8.27 14.44 17.28
N THR A 318 -7.60 15.13 16.37
CA THR A 318 -8.03 15.31 14.99
C THR A 318 -6.80 15.21 14.09
N TRP A 319 -6.92 14.43 13.02
CA TRP A 319 -5.93 14.32 11.96
C TRP A 319 -6.54 14.73 10.63
N THR A 320 -5.83 15.58 9.89
CA THR A 320 -6.09 15.80 8.46
C THR A 320 -4.85 15.44 7.66
N LYS A 321 -5.03 14.70 6.57
CA LYS A 321 -3.97 14.27 5.66
C LYS A 321 -3.38 15.46 4.92
N LYS A 322 -4.21 16.39 4.47
CA LYS A 322 -3.74 17.65 3.87
C LYS A 322 -3.68 18.73 4.95
N GLY A 323 -2.54 19.40 5.05
CA GLY A 323 -2.34 20.36 6.13
C GLY A 323 -1.03 21.15 6.04
N ASP A 324 -0.75 21.90 7.09
CA ASP A 324 0.38 22.82 7.23
C ASP A 324 1.65 22.14 7.81
N GLY A 325 1.59 20.85 8.09
CA GLY A 325 2.66 20.08 8.73
C GLY A 325 2.75 20.28 10.24
N ALA A 326 1.76 20.90 10.89
CA ALA A 326 1.80 21.15 12.33
C ALA A 326 1.39 19.92 13.15
N VAL A 327 2.07 19.75 14.28
CA VAL A 327 1.64 18.90 15.40
C VAL A 327 1.38 19.81 16.59
N VAL A 328 0.11 19.94 16.98
CA VAL A 328 -0.33 20.85 18.04
C VAL A 328 -0.92 20.05 19.18
N ILE A 329 -0.43 20.27 20.40
CA ILE A 329 -1.00 19.69 21.61
C ILE A 329 -1.55 20.83 22.47
N ASN A 330 -2.86 20.83 22.65
CA ASN A 330 -3.57 21.72 23.56
C ASN A 330 -3.78 20.98 24.89
N PHE A 331 -3.09 21.43 25.93
CA PHE A 331 -3.24 20.89 27.27
C PHE A 331 -4.32 21.63 28.04
N LYS A 332 -5.18 20.87 28.72
CA LYS A 332 -6.16 21.41 29.67
C LYS A 332 -6.10 20.63 30.98
N SER A 333 -5.63 21.30 32.03
CA SER A 333 -5.58 20.74 33.37
C SER A 333 -6.94 20.86 34.06
N LYS A 334 -7.51 19.72 34.46
CA LYS A 334 -8.56 19.61 35.47
C LYS A 334 -7.99 19.19 36.82
N ASP A 335 -6.66 19.16 36.94
CA ASP A 335 -5.98 18.85 38.18
C ASP A 335 -6.12 20.02 39.18
N THR A 336 -6.12 19.68 40.47
CA THR A 336 -6.12 20.63 41.58
C THR A 336 -4.70 21.07 41.96
N LYS A 337 -3.68 20.48 41.35
CA LYS A 337 -2.27 20.79 41.58
C LYS A 337 -1.53 21.10 40.29
N ASP A 338 -0.41 21.80 40.43
CA ASP A 338 0.56 21.99 39.37
C ASP A 338 1.18 20.65 38.98
N VAL A 339 1.35 20.42 37.68
CA VAL A 339 1.87 19.18 37.10
C VAL A 339 2.81 19.50 35.95
N THR A 340 3.75 18.60 35.69
CA THR A 340 4.64 18.67 34.53
C THR A 340 4.34 17.49 33.62
N VAL A 341 4.30 17.75 32.32
CA VAL A 341 4.12 16.70 31.30
C VAL A 341 5.42 16.58 30.52
N ASN A 342 6.03 15.40 30.57
CA ASN A 342 7.13 15.05 29.68
C ASN A 342 6.55 14.69 28.30
N ILE A 343 7.16 15.22 27.25
CA ILE A 343 6.85 14.88 25.87
C ILE A 343 7.99 14.01 25.35
N MET A 344 7.66 12.79 24.95
CA MET A 344 8.60 11.79 24.49
C MET A 344 8.28 11.37 23.06
N SER A 345 9.30 11.17 22.24
CA SER A 345 9.17 10.67 20.86
C SER A 345 10.16 9.54 20.61
N GLY A 346 9.68 8.40 20.12
CA GLY A 346 10.54 7.25 19.82
C GLY A 346 11.29 6.65 21.02
N GLY A 347 10.90 7.01 22.25
CA GLY A 347 11.54 6.57 23.50
C GLY A 347 12.36 7.65 24.21
N ASP A 348 12.68 8.76 23.53
CA ASP A 348 13.48 9.85 24.09
C ASP A 348 12.61 11.03 24.52
N LYS A 349 12.98 11.69 25.63
CA LYS A 349 12.36 12.97 26.04
C LYS A 349 12.81 14.06 25.08
N ILE A 350 11.85 14.71 24.43
CA ILE A 350 12.09 15.81 23.48
C ILE A 350 11.73 17.17 24.05
N ASP A 351 10.80 17.21 25.03
CA ASP A 351 10.39 18.46 25.67
C ASP A 351 9.66 18.20 27.01
N GLU A 352 9.33 19.28 27.73
CA GLU A 352 8.45 19.27 28.90
C GLU A 352 7.54 20.50 28.95
N VAL A 353 6.35 20.33 29.53
CA VAL A 353 5.38 21.42 29.68
C VAL A 353 4.89 21.48 31.12
N ASP A 354 5.10 22.63 31.76
CA ASP A 354 4.57 22.93 33.09
C ASP A 354 3.16 23.49 33.00
N LEU A 355 2.24 22.90 33.78
CA LEU A 355 0.83 23.25 33.81
C LEU A 355 0.40 23.57 35.23
N LYS A 356 -0.15 24.77 35.40
CA LYS A 356 -0.78 25.18 36.66
C LYS A 356 -2.08 24.40 36.91
N ALA A 357 -2.46 24.26 38.18
CA ALA A 357 -3.77 23.75 38.56
C ALA A 357 -4.89 24.48 37.81
N GLY A 358 -5.79 23.74 37.15
CA GLY A 358 -6.85 24.31 36.32
C GLY A 358 -6.41 25.04 35.04
N GLY A 359 -5.10 25.10 34.77
CA GLY A 359 -4.50 25.90 33.70
C GLY A 359 -4.58 25.23 32.32
N SER A 360 -4.05 25.94 31.32
CA SER A 360 -3.90 25.43 29.96
C SER A 360 -2.56 25.86 29.38
N ALA A 361 -2.02 25.06 28.49
CA ALA A 361 -0.78 25.33 27.76
C ALA A 361 -0.90 24.76 26.35
N GLN A 362 -0.08 25.26 25.45
CA GLN A 362 0.01 24.73 24.09
C GLN A 362 1.45 24.37 23.80
N TRP A 363 1.63 23.20 23.19
CA TRP A 363 2.90 22.75 22.66
C TRP A 363 2.79 22.54 21.16
N ARG A 364 3.85 22.86 20.42
CA ARG A 364 3.88 22.77 18.96
C ARG A 364 5.15 22.09 18.48
N SER A 365 5.00 21.23 17.50
CA SER A 365 6.08 20.63 16.71
C SER A 365 5.61 20.48 15.26
N ASN A 366 6.28 19.66 14.47
CA ASN A 366 5.94 19.44 13.08
C ASN A 366 6.02 17.95 12.68
N ILE A 367 5.31 17.62 11.61
CA ILE A 367 5.24 16.27 11.03
C ILE A 367 6.61 15.82 10.50
N THR A 368 7.48 16.74 10.05
CA THR A 368 8.85 16.40 9.64
C THR A 368 9.68 15.83 10.81
N ALA A 369 9.47 16.32 12.04
CA ALA A 369 10.20 15.87 13.21
C ALA A 369 9.60 14.61 13.84
N LEU A 370 8.27 14.49 13.82
CA LEU A 370 7.53 13.49 14.59
C LEU A 370 6.83 12.41 13.76
N GLY A 371 6.61 12.64 12.46
CA GLY A 371 5.92 11.71 11.58
C GLY A 371 6.54 10.32 11.59
N GLY A 372 5.69 9.30 11.70
CA GLY A 372 6.10 7.90 11.78
C GLY A 372 6.55 7.46 13.17
N LYS A 373 6.68 8.37 14.15
CA LYS A 373 7.14 8.06 15.50
C LYS A 373 5.98 7.95 16.48
N THR A 374 6.17 7.13 17.51
CA THR A 374 5.29 7.12 18.68
C THR A 374 5.55 8.38 19.51
N LEU A 375 4.48 9.11 19.80
CA LEU A 375 4.45 10.21 20.75
C LEU A 375 3.88 9.70 22.07
N TYR A 376 4.59 9.96 23.15
CA TYR A 376 4.23 9.52 24.49
C TYR A 376 4.27 10.70 25.45
N LEU A 377 3.18 10.92 26.17
CA LEU A 377 3.02 11.98 27.15
C LEU A 377 2.94 11.36 28.54
N ASP A 378 3.83 11.78 29.42
CA ASP A 378 3.86 11.31 30.81
C ASP A 378 3.67 12.46 31.77
N ARG A 379 2.60 12.39 32.55
CA ARG A 379 2.31 13.36 33.60
C ARG A 379 3.02 12.93 34.86
N TRP A 380 3.82 13.83 35.42
CA TRP A 380 4.46 13.61 36.70
C TRP A 380 4.33 14.83 37.62
N ARG A 381 4.52 14.59 38.92
CA ARG A 381 4.63 15.64 39.94
C ARG A 381 5.73 15.30 40.94
N PRO A 382 6.43 16.30 41.52
CA PRO A 382 7.36 16.04 42.61
C PRO A 382 6.61 15.49 43.83
N GLY A 383 7.10 14.39 44.39
CA GLY A 383 6.62 13.86 45.67
C GLY A 383 7.07 14.68 46.87
N PHE A 384 6.73 14.21 48.09
CA PHE A 384 7.18 14.83 49.35
C PHE A 384 8.71 14.94 49.47
N LEU A 385 9.45 14.07 48.77
CA LEU A 385 10.92 14.07 48.71
C LEU A 385 11.47 14.76 47.44
N GLY A 386 10.64 15.46 46.67
CA GLY A 386 11.05 16.11 45.41
C GLY A 386 11.36 15.15 44.26
N LEU A 387 11.18 13.83 44.45
CA LEU A 387 11.41 12.83 43.42
C LEU A 387 10.26 12.82 42.38
N PRO A 388 10.58 12.73 41.08
CA PRO A 388 9.57 12.58 40.04
C PRO A 388 8.75 11.30 40.24
N GLY A 389 7.43 11.43 40.38
CA GLY A 389 6.51 10.30 40.37
C GLY A 389 5.62 10.32 39.14
N THR A 390 5.64 9.26 38.33
CA THR A 390 4.80 9.05 37.13
C THR A 390 3.40 8.48 37.47
N GLY A 391 3.01 8.59 38.75
CA GLY A 391 1.75 8.07 39.26
C GLY A 391 0.57 8.88 38.74
N GLY A 392 -0.15 8.35 37.75
CA GLY A 392 -1.46 8.86 37.34
C GLY A 392 -1.92 8.46 35.94
N GLY A 393 -0.98 8.10 35.07
CA GLY A 393 -1.29 7.64 33.71
C GLY A 393 -0.52 8.39 32.62
N SER A 394 -0.51 7.80 31.44
CA SER A 394 0.19 8.31 30.27
C SER A 394 -0.71 8.29 29.04
N LEU A 395 -0.40 9.13 28.05
CA LEU A 395 -1.03 9.10 26.75
C LEU A 395 -0.02 8.63 25.72
N VAL A 396 -0.40 7.67 24.89
CA VAL A 396 0.40 7.22 23.76
C VAL A 396 -0.41 7.38 22.48
N LEU A 397 0.23 7.83 21.41
CA LEU A 397 -0.32 7.85 20.06
C LEU A 397 0.80 7.73 19.03
N TRP A 398 0.46 7.30 17.82
CA TRP A 398 1.35 7.35 16.67
C TRP A 398 1.09 8.64 15.88
N VAL A 399 2.14 9.37 15.52
CA VAL A 399 2.03 10.58 14.69
C VAL A 399 2.11 10.18 13.22
N PRO A 400 1.08 10.43 12.40
CA PRO A 400 1.11 10.02 11.01
C PRO A 400 2.11 10.78 10.16
N ILE A 401 2.48 10.16 9.05
CA ILE A 401 3.15 10.81 7.92
C ILE A 401 2.13 11.31 6.90
N SER A 402 2.49 12.34 6.13
CA SER A 402 1.74 12.77 4.95
C SER A 402 2.62 13.50 3.93
N ARG A 403 2.48 13.18 2.65
CA ARG A 403 3.05 13.95 1.52
C ARG A 403 2.35 15.28 1.29
N GLU A 404 1.14 15.45 1.82
CA GLU A 404 0.33 16.65 1.71
C GLU A 404 0.46 17.57 2.95
N GLY A 405 1.55 17.41 3.71
CA GLY A 405 1.87 18.18 4.91
C GLY A 405 1.26 17.57 6.17
N GLY A 406 -0.04 17.31 6.15
CA GLY A 406 -0.79 16.80 7.30
C GLY A 406 -0.99 17.83 8.41
N HIS A 407 -1.91 17.55 9.33
CA HIS A 407 -2.13 18.35 10.54
C HIS A 407 -2.64 17.45 11.65
N LEU A 408 -1.93 17.43 12.78
CA LEU A 408 -2.34 16.73 13.98
C LEU A 408 -2.68 17.74 15.07
N GLU A 409 -3.92 17.72 15.55
CA GLU A 409 -4.35 18.47 16.72
C GLU A 409 -4.78 17.52 17.84
N LEU A 410 -4.10 17.59 18.99
CA LEU A 410 -4.38 16.77 20.17
C LEU A 410 -4.88 17.66 21.30
N ASN A 411 -6.08 17.39 21.81
CA ASN A 411 -6.61 18.01 23.01
C ASN A 411 -6.37 17.09 24.21
N ALA A 412 -5.24 17.29 24.89
CA ALA A 412 -4.82 16.49 26.03
C ALA A 412 -5.48 16.99 27.33
N GLN A 413 -6.46 16.24 27.83
CA GLN A 413 -7.10 16.53 29.11
C GLN A 413 -6.34 15.85 30.24
N LEU A 414 -5.89 16.61 31.24
CA LEU A 414 -5.22 16.09 32.43
C LEU A 414 -6.19 16.08 33.60
N ASN A 415 -6.54 14.90 34.11
CA ASN A 415 -7.44 14.71 35.24
C ASN A 415 -6.68 14.53 36.55
N VAL A 416 -7.39 14.78 37.66
CA VAL A 416 -6.93 14.43 39.00
C VAL A 416 -6.67 12.92 39.07
N SER A 417 -5.47 12.55 39.52
CA SER A 417 -5.02 11.16 39.71
C SER A 417 -5.00 10.75 41.17
#